data_AF-R0L4R0-F1
#
_entry.id   AF-R0L4R0-F1
#
_cell.length_a   1.000
_cell.length_b   1.000
_cell.length_c   1.000
_cell.angle_alpha   90.00
_cell.angle_beta   90.00
_cell.angle_gamma   90.00
#
_symmetry.space_group_name_H-M   'P 1'
#
loop_
_entity.id
_entity.type
_entity.pdbx_description
1 polymer ?
#
loop_
_entity_poly.entity_id
_entity_poly.type
_entity_poly.pdbx_seq_one_letter_code
_entity_poly.pdbx_strand_id
1 'polypeptide(L)'
;RHFVKVLHNPAHLQYFRQFLEERNADQPLRFWMAVEKLVAEPNAKIKSALVSSIVRNYFHGDIPAEELLDCHASIIKEIREAEVVTPFMLLTAQVFVQKAMEKRWFKEYQDLFPPSETPKGWLPRAVPPAELGCASSLQKCAWFTIHDIVKSICKFHREMNDDKCRMEFEGFLRKERENKEENLPPTTMRSSSTTSTLHSHDVSSGSLQDKDMALVKRQLFDNQLITVNFLVDDLRFYLEINKFSRLADSAEALAAHNMRSDKEVAFLKRKAAIISKLFLNSDIPPKLRVNISEDDRDLIWTLSSKGLLNRLLYHKAKVTLLPILIHFWKR
;
A
#
# COMPACT_ATOMS: atom_id res chain seq x y z
N ARG A 1 16.80 -6.72 -23.84
CA ARG A 1 15.77 -5.65 -23.70
C ARG A 1 14.66 -6.17 -22.80
N HIS A 2 13.99 -5.37 -21.96
CA HIS A 2 12.88 -5.86 -21.12
C HIS A 2 11.60 -6.05 -21.95
N PHE A 3 10.85 -7.13 -21.73
CA PHE A 3 9.69 -7.54 -22.55
C PHE A 3 8.62 -6.45 -22.65
N VAL A 4 8.30 -5.81 -21.53
CA VAL A 4 7.29 -4.75 -21.46
C VAL A 4 7.66 -3.56 -22.35
N LYS A 5 8.95 -3.21 -22.47
CA LYS A 5 9.40 -2.13 -23.36
C LYS A 5 9.18 -2.47 -24.83
N VAL A 6 9.22 -3.75 -25.18
CA VAL A 6 8.91 -4.23 -26.54
C VAL A 6 7.41 -4.12 -26.82
N LEU A 7 6.55 -4.51 -25.88
CA LEU A 7 5.09 -4.44 -26.04
C LEU A 7 4.54 -3.01 -26.16
N HIS A 8 5.24 -2.01 -25.63
CA HIS A 8 4.79 -0.60 -25.65
C HIS A 8 5.44 0.24 -26.73
N ASN A 9 6.52 -0.24 -27.35
CA ASN A 9 7.14 0.44 -28.46
C ASN A 9 6.48 -0.07 -29.76
N PRO A 10 5.82 0.78 -30.56
CA PRO A 10 5.03 0.33 -31.72
C PRO A 10 5.87 -0.42 -32.76
N ALA A 11 7.13 -0.01 -32.98
CA ALA A 11 8.02 -0.68 -33.91
C ALA A 11 8.45 -2.06 -33.37
N HIS A 12 8.86 -2.15 -32.10
CA HIS A 12 9.25 -3.43 -31.50
C HIS A 12 8.08 -4.40 -31.31
N LEU A 13 6.89 -3.88 -31.01
CA LEU A 13 5.66 -4.65 -30.93
C LEU A 13 5.33 -5.28 -32.29
N GLN A 14 5.49 -4.53 -33.39
CA GLN A 14 5.25 -5.05 -34.73
C GLN A 14 6.21 -6.20 -35.08
N TYR A 15 7.51 -6.06 -34.79
CA TYR A 15 8.47 -7.16 -34.99
C TYR A 15 8.17 -8.38 -34.13
N PHE A 16 7.83 -8.17 -32.86
CA PHE A 16 7.48 -9.27 -31.97
C PHE A 16 6.18 -9.96 -32.39
N ARG A 17 5.20 -9.20 -32.88
CA ARG A 17 3.96 -9.74 -33.44
C ARG A 17 4.23 -10.61 -34.66
N GLN A 18 5.05 -10.15 -35.60
CA GLN A 18 5.41 -10.93 -36.78
C GLN A 18 6.10 -12.25 -36.39
N PHE A 19 7.04 -12.19 -35.43
CA PHE A 19 7.70 -13.38 -34.89
C PHE A 19 6.71 -14.41 -34.33
N LEU A 20 5.66 -13.96 -33.63
CA LEU A 20 4.61 -14.83 -33.10
C LEU A 20 3.69 -15.37 -34.20
N GLU A 21 3.32 -14.55 -35.19
CA GLU A 21 2.49 -14.96 -36.33
C GLU A 21 3.17 -16.06 -37.15
N GLU A 22 4.49 -15.94 -37.40
CA GLU A 22 5.30 -16.98 -38.06
C GLU A 22 5.33 -18.32 -37.31
N ARG A 23 5.01 -18.30 -36.02
CA ARG A 23 4.97 -19.47 -35.11
C ARG A 23 3.56 -19.89 -34.71
N ASN A 24 2.53 -19.29 -35.32
CA ASN A 24 1.11 -19.51 -34.96
C ASN A 24 0.82 -19.28 -33.47
N ALA A 25 1.52 -18.33 -32.84
CA ALA A 25 1.48 -18.07 -31.40
C ALA A 25 1.10 -16.62 -31.07
N ASP A 26 0.34 -15.97 -31.95
CA ASP A 26 -0.01 -14.56 -31.83
C ASP A 26 -1.26 -14.31 -30.96
N GLN A 27 -2.02 -15.36 -30.65
CA GLN A 27 -3.23 -15.29 -29.81
C GLN A 27 -3.00 -14.69 -28.41
N PRO A 28 -1.95 -15.07 -27.65
CA PRO A 28 -1.60 -14.42 -26.38
C PRO A 28 -1.41 -12.90 -26.51
N LEU A 29 -0.77 -12.45 -27.60
CA LEU A 29 -0.53 -11.04 -27.85
C LEU A 29 -1.81 -10.30 -28.26
N ARG A 30 -2.66 -10.91 -29.09
CA ARG A 30 -3.97 -10.36 -29.46
C ARG A 30 -4.88 -10.19 -28.26
N PHE A 31 -4.91 -11.19 -27.37
CA PHE A 31 -5.62 -11.09 -26.10
C PHE A 31 -5.08 -9.92 -25.27
N TRP A 32 -3.76 -9.84 -25.11
CA TRP A 32 -3.13 -8.75 -24.37
C TRP A 32 -3.52 -7.38 -24.91
N MET A 33 -3.50 -7.19 -26.23
CA MET A 33 -3.91 -5.94 -26.88
C MET A 33 -5.41 -5.64 -26.71
N ALA A 34 -6.26 -6.66 -26.71
CA ALA A 34 -7.70 -6.49 -26.49
C ALA A 34 -8.01 -5.99 -25.07
N VAL A 35 -7.27 -6.48 -24.07
CA VAL A 35 -7.38 -5.99 -22.68
C VAL A 35 -6.85 -4.56 -22.54
N GLU A 36 -5.77 -4.18 -23.23
CA GLU A 36 -5.33 -2.77 -23.28
C GLU A 36 -6.40 -1.85 -23.86
N LYS A 37 -7.11 -2.30 -24.90
CA LYS A 37 -8.24 -1.55 -25.48
C LYS A 37 -9.39 -1.40 -24.48
N LEU A 38 -9.71 -2.44 -23.71
CA LEU A 38 -10.71 -2.41 -22.64
C LEU A 38 -10.35 -1.38 -21.56
N VAL A 39 -9.08 -1.34 -21.17
CA VAL A 39 -8.55 -0.41 -20.17
C VAL A 39 -8.70 1.05 -20.61
N ALA A 40 -8.32 1.33 -21.86
CA ALA A 40 -8.31 2.68 -22.41
C ALA A 40 -9.71 3.26 -22.65
N GLU A 41 -10.76 2.43 -22.67
CA GLU A 41 -12.13 2.84 -22.98
C GLU A 41 -12.81 3.53 -21.78
N PRO A 42 -13.21 4.81 -21.83
CA PRO A 42 -13.90 5.47 -20.72
C PRO A 42 -15.39 5.08 -20.60
N ASN A 43 -16.04 4.68 -21.69
CA ASN A 43 -17.49 4.47 -21.71
C ASN A 43 -17.89 3.10 -21.11
N ALA A 44 -18.73 3.11 -20.08
CA ALA A 44 -19.17 1.89 -19.38
C ALA A 44 -19.92 0.88 -20.28
N LYS A 45 -20.74 1.36 -21.23
CA LYS A 45 -21.48 0.48 -22.16
C LYS A 45 -20.51 -0.22 -23.13
N ILE A 46 -19.54 0.54 -23.66
CA ILE A 46 -18.53 0.01 -24.57
C ILE A 46 -17.61 -0.96 -23.82
N LYS A 47 -17.20 -0.63 -22.59
CA LYS A 47 -16.44 -1.54 -21.70
C LYS A 47 -17.16 -2.87 -21.50
N SER A 48 -18.45 -2.86 -21.19
CA SER A 48 -19.23 -4.09 -21.04
C SER A 48 -19.25 -4.93 -22.33
N ALA A 49 -19.47 -4.29 -23.49
CA ALA A 49 -19.42 -4.98 -24.78
C ALA A 49 -18.02 -5.55 -25.10
N LEU A 50 -16.95 -4.82 -24.75
CA LEU A 50 -15.56 -5.28 -24.92
C LEU A 50 -15.26 -6.49 -24.02
N VAL A 51 -15.72 -6.48 -22.76
CA VAL A 51 -15.60 -7.64 -21.86
C VAL A 51 -16.28 -8.86 -22.49
N SER A 52 -17.54 -8.74 -22.91
CA SER A 52 -18.26 -9.86 -23.55
C SER A 52 -17.57 -10.35 -24.82
N SER A 53 -17.02 -9.44 -25.63
CA SER A 53 -16.28 -9.81 -26.84
C SER A 53 -14.96 -10.52 -26.52
N ILE A 54 -14.21 -10.07 -25.52
CA ILE A 54 -12.94 -10.70 -25.12
C ILE A 54 -13.21 -12.11 -24.58
N VAL A 55 -14.20 -12.24 -23.70
CA VAL A 55 -14.57 -13.53 -23.11
C VAL A 55 -14.98 -14.53 -24.19
N ARG A 56 -15.86 -14.13 -25.10
CA ARG A 56 -16.31 -14.98 -26.22
C ARG A 56 -15.15 -15.43 -27.11
N ASN A 57 -14.22 -14.52 -27.43
CA ASN A 57 -13.17 -14.80 -28.41
C ASN A 57 -12.00 -15.62 -27.84
N TYR A 58 -11.71 -15.52 -26.54
CA TYR A 58 -10.51 -16.11 -25.94
C TYR A 58 -10.78 -17.17 -24.86
N PHE A 59 -12.00 -17.23 -24.31
CA PHE A 59 -12.34 -18.13 -23.20
C PHE A 59 -13.48 -19.11 -23.51
N HIS A 60 -14.36 -18.77 -24.46
CA HIS A 60 -15.50 -19.60 -24.88
C HIS A 60 -15.40 -20.09 -26.33
N GLY A 61 -14.19 -20.15 -26.88
CA GLY A 61 -13.93 -20.73 -28.20
C GLY A 61 -13.82 -22.26 -28.17
N ASP A 62 -13.69 -22.86 -29.37
CA ASP A 62 -13.52 -24.31 -29.53
C ASP A 62 -12.18 -24.81 -28.95
N ILE A 63 -11.16 -23.96 -29.01
CA ILE A 63 -9.83 -24.23 -28.44
C ILE A 63 -9.85 -23.82 -26.96
N PRO A 64 -9.40 -24.69 -26.03
CA PRO A 64 -9.28 -24.34 -24.62
C PRO A 64 -8.45 -23.06 -24.41
N ALA A 65 -8.91 -22.20 -23.50
CA ALA A 65 -8.26 -20.91 -23.23
C ALA A 65 -6.80 -21.08 -22.78
N GLU A 66 -6.49 -22.17 -22.09
CA GLU A 66 -5.16 -22.52 -21.62
C GLU A 66 -4.19 -22.80 -22.77
N GLU A 67 -4.69 -23.46 -23.82
CA GLU A 67 -3.93 -23.77 -25.04
C GLU A 67 -3.85 -22.54 -25.95
N LEU A 68 -4.98 -21.84 -26.15
CA LEU A 68 -5.06 -20.66 -27.00
C LEU A 68 -4.17 -19.51 -26.49
N LEU A 69 -4.13 -19.30 -25.17
CA LEU A 69 -3.35 -18.23 -24.54
C LEU A 69 -1.97 -18.69 -24.06
N ASP A 70 -1.63 -19.96 -24.28
CA ASP A 70 -0.38 -20.59 -23.81
C ASP A 70 -0.12 -20.30 -22.31
N CYS A 71 -1.17 -20.37 -21.50
CA CYS A 71 -1.16 -19.93 -20.10
C CYS A 71 -2.06 -20.81 -19.23
N HIS A 72 -1.44 -21.53 -18.28
CA HIS A 72 -2.11 -22.49 -17.40
C HIS A 72 -2.38 -21.94 -15.99
N ALA A 73 -2.55 -20.62 -15.85
CA ALA A 73 -2.86 -19.99 -14.56
C ALA A 73 -4.31 -20.27 -14.15
N SER A 74 -4.59 -20.41 -12.85
CA SER A 74 -5.94 -20.74 -12.34
C SER A 74 -6.99 -19.74 -12.82
N ILE A 75 -6.63 -18.46 -12.92
CA ILE A 75 -7.50 -17.38 -13.39
C ILE A 75 -8.06 -17.62 -14.81
N ILE A 76 -7.33 -18.35 -15.66
CA ILE A 76 -7.79 -18.65 -17.03
C ILE A 76 -8.99 -19.60 -16.98
N LYS A 77 -8.91 -20.63 -16.13
CA LYS A 77 -10.00 -21.57 -15.88
C LYS A 77 -11.16 -20.89 -15.15
N GLU A 78 -10.86 -20.07 -14.15
CA GLU A 78 -11.88 -19.31 -13.40
C GLU A 78 -12.71 -18.39 -14.31
N ILE A 79 -12.08 -17.70 -15.28
CA ILE A 79 -12.80 -16.84 -16.23
C ILE A 79 -13.71 -17.65 -17.16
N ARG A 80 -13.26 -18.83 -17.58
CA ARG A 80 -14.04 -19.72 -18.45
C ARG A 80 -15.31 -20.21 -17.75
N GLU A 81 -15.21 -20.54 -16.47
CA GLU A 81 -16.30 -21.10 -15.64
C GLU A 81 -17.20 -20.01 -15.01
N ALA A 82 -16.76 -18.76 -14.99
CA ALA A 82 -17.51 -17.68 -14.36
C ALA A 82 -18.79 -17.29 -15.12
N GLU A 83 -19.90 -17.15 -14.38
CA GLU A 83 -21.16 -16.62 -14.91
C GLU A 83 -21.06 -15.14 -15.31
N VAL A 84 -20.30 -14.36 -14.53
CA VAL A 84 -20.08 -12.93 -14.77
C VAL A 84 -18.59 -12.65 -14.72
N VAL A 85 -18.02 -12.27 -15.87
CA VAL A 85 -16.61 -11.87 -15.97
C VAL A 85 -16.50 -10.38 -15.75
N THR A 86 -15.67 -9.99 -14.78
CA THR A 86 -15.38 -8.57 -14.52
C THR A 86 -14.14 -8.10 -15.30
N PRO A 87 -14.01 -6.80 -15.61
CA PRO A 87 -12.78 -6.26 -16.20
C PRO A 87 -11.53 -6.63 -15.39
N PHE A 88 -11.63 -6.65 -14.06
CA PHE A 88 -10.52 -7.00 -13.18
C PHE A 88 -10.00 -8.43 -13.39
N MET A 89 -10.88 -9.39 -13.66
CA MET A 89 -10.48 -10.76 -13.98
C MET A 89 -9.66 -10.80 -15.27
N LEU A 90 -10.09 -10.07 -16.31
CA LEU A 90 -9.35 -9.96 -17.57
C LEU A 90 -7.99 -9.26 -17.42
N LEU A 91 -7.90 -8.21 -16.61
CA LEU A 91 -6.62 -7.58 -16.27
C LEU A 91 -5.68 -8.55 -15.52
N THR A 92 -6.23 -9.34 -14.60
CA THR A 92 -5.45 -10.35 -13.88
C THR A 92 -4.92 -11.41 -14.83
N ALA A 93 -5.77 -11.94 -15.71
CA ALA A 93 -5.36 -12.88 -16.76
C ALA A 93 -4.30 -12.30 -17.70
N GLN A 94 -4.44 -11.03 -18.12
CA GLN A 94 -3.46 -10.33 -18.96
C GLN A 94 -2.05 -10.35 -18.35
N VAL A 95 -1.91 -10.19 -17.03
CA VAL A 95 -0.61 -10.25 -16.34
C VAL A 95 0.01 -11.65 -16.44
N PHE A 96 -0.78 -12.70 -16.24
CA PHE A 96 -0.28 -14.08 -16.33
C PHE A 96 0.09 -14.47 -17.75
N VAL A 97 -0.73 -14.09 -18.74
CA VAL A 97 -0.44 -14.31 -20.15
C VAL A 97 0.82 -13.53 -20.57
N GLN A 98 0.99 -12.30 -20.10
CA GLN A 98 2.22 -11.52 -20.34
C GLN A 98 3.45 -12.23 -19.78
N LYS A 99 3.39 -12.77 -18.56
CA LYS A 99 4.51 -13.52 -17.97
C LYS A 99 4.80 -14.82 -18.72
N ALA A 100 3.78 -15.52 -19.20
CA ALA A 100 3.94 -16.71 -20.03
C ALA A 100 4.64 -16.37 -21.35
N MET A 101 4.20 -15.30 -22.01
CA MET A 101 4.85 -14.77 -23.22
C MET A 101 6.30 -14.37 -22.99
N GLU A 102 6.60 -13.70 -21.87
CA GLU A 102 7.96 -13.30 -21.52
C GLU A 102 8.89 -14.51 -21.33
N LYS A 103 8.40 -15.56 -20.67
CA LYS A 103 9.20 -16.72 -20.30
C LYS A 103 9.57 -17.58 -21.51
N ARG A 104 8.63 -17.76 -22.44
CA ARG A 104 8.78 -18.63 -23.61
C ARG A 104 9.14 -17.82 -24.85
N TRP A 105 8.16 -17.13 -25.41
CA TRP A 105 8.25 -16.49 -26.71
C TRP A 105 9.25 -15.35 -26.75
N PHE A 106 9.33 -14.54 -25.70
CA PHE A 106 10.30 -13.44 -25.68
C PHE A 106 11.74 -13.92 -25.51
N LYS A 107 11.96 -15.03 -24.79
CA LYS A 107 13.28 -15.64 -24.69
C LYS A 107 13.73 -16.17 -26.05
N GLU A 108 12.88 -16.93 -26.73
CA GLU A 108 13.16 -17.41 -28.10
C GLU A 108 13.37 -16.25 -29.08
N TYR A 109 12.58 -15.18 -28.97
CA TYR A 109 12.77 -13.98 -29.77
C TYR A 109 14.13 -13.30 -29.51
N GLN A 110 14.62 -13.30 -28.28
CA GLN A 110 15.94 -12.76 -27.95
C GLN A 110 17.09 -13.62 -28.48
N ASP A 111 16.92 -14.93 -28.47
CA ASP A 111 17.92 -15.89 -28.97
C ASP A 111 18.12 -15.78 -30.50
N LEU A 112 17.19 -15.13 -31.23
CA LEU A 112 17.35 -14.81 -32.66
C LEU A 112 18.34 -13.67 -32.93
N PHE A 113 18.67 -12.87 -31.92
CA PHE A 113 19.64 -11.79 -32.07
C PHE A 113 21.02 -12.30 -31.66
N PRO A 114 22.08 -12.01 -32.44
CA PRO A 114 23.43 -12.38 -32.04
C PRO A 114 23.72 -11.81 -30.65
N PRO A 115 24.39 -12.57 -29.75
CA PRO A 115 24.82 -12.02 -28.47
C PRO A 115 25.64 -10.77 -28.77
N SER A 116 25.16 -9.62 -28.31
CA SER A 116 25.87 -8.37 -28.60
C SER A 116 27.23 -8.45 -27.91
N GLU A 117 28.29 -8.60 -28.68
CA GLU A 117 29.59 -8.09 -28.27
C GLU A 117 29.40 -6.58 -28.14
N THR A 118 29.12 -6.09 -26.95
CA THR A 118 29.27 -4.68 -26.66
C THR A 118 30.70 -4.47 -26.17
N PRO A 119 31.58 -3.83 -26.94
CA PRO A 119 32.69 -3.08 -26.36
C PRO A 119 32.10 -2.06 -25.39
N LYS A 120 32.60 -2.05 -24.16
CA LYS A 120 32.36 -0.96 -23.20
C LYS A 120 32.70 0.37 -23.86
N GLY A 121 31.75 1.30 -23.84
CA GLY A 121 32.03 2.73 -23.89
C GLY A 121 31.26 3.50 -24.95
N TRP A 122 30.94 4.74 -24.57
CA TRP A 122 30.47 5.85 -25.40
C TRP A 122 28.95 5.92 -25.63
N LEU A 123 28.28 6.55 -24.66
CA LEU A 123 27.04 7.32 -24.88
C LEU A 123 27.29 8.39 -25.94
N PRO A 124 26.28 8.70 -26.77
CA PRO A 124 25.91 10.11 -26.87
C PRO A 124 24.39 10.38 -26.81
N ARG A 125 24.07 11.31 -25.92
CA ARG A 125 23.13 12.45 -26.04
C ARG A 125 21.66 12.15 -26.40
N ALA A 126 20.81 12.17 -25.36
CA ALA A 126 19.37 12.27 -25.48
C ALA A 126 18.93 13.64 -26.02
N VAL A 127 18.09 13.62 -27.06
CA VAL A 127 17.20 14.72 -27.44
C VAL A 127 15.80 14.31 -26.97
N PRO A 128 15.00 15.19 -26.33
CA PRO A 128 13.67 14.82 -25.85
C PRO A 128 12.61 15.05 -26.93
N PRO A 129 11.60 14.17 -27.04
CA PRO A 129 10.29 14.59 -27.52
C PRO A 129 9.26 14.54 -26.40
N ALA A 130 8.72 15.74 -26.16
CA ALA A 130 7.41 16.10 -25.65
C ALA A 130 6.37 14.98 -25.50
N GLU A 131 5.75 14.97 -24.31
CA GLU A 131 4.32 14.87 -24.06
C GLU A 131 3.47 14.13 -25.10
N LEU A 132 3.36 12.81 -24.94
CA LEU A 132 2.18 12.07 -25.37
C LEU A 132 1.59 11.36 -24.15
N GLY A 133 0.51 11.93 -23.61
CA GLY A 133 -0.28 11.36 -22.54
C GLY A 133 -0.81 9.99 -22.95
N CYS A 134 -0.27 8.94 -22.33
CA CYS A 134 -0.69 7.57 -22.57
C CYS A 134 -1.40 7.06 -21.31
N ALA A 135 -2.73 7.06 -21.31
CA ALA A 135 -3.54 6.62 -20.17
C ALA A 135 -3.25 5.16 -19.74
N SER A 136 -2.66 4.33 -20.61
CA SER A 136 -2.25 2.95 -20.30
C SER A 136 -0.92 2.83 -19.53
N SER A 137 -0.05 3.85 -19.59
CA SER A 137 1.17 3.88 -18.76
C SER A 137 0.85 4.21 -17.30
N LEU A 138 -0.16 5.04 -17.04
CA LEU A 138 -0.63 5.36 -15.69
C LEU A 138 -1.12 4.12 -14.94
N GLN A 139 -1.85 3.22 -15.59
CA GLN A 139 -2.38 2.02 -14.91
C GLN A 139 -1.29 0.98 -14.61
N LYS A 140 -0.26 0.88 -15.46
CA LYS A 140 0.91 0.02 -15.23
C LYS A 140 1.81 0.59 -14.14
N CYS A 141 2.05 1.90 -14.15
CA CYS A 141 2.69 2.59 -13.03
C CYS A 141 1.91 2.34 -11.74
N ALA A 142 0.59 2.54 -11.75
CA ALA A 142 -0.24 2.30 -10.57
C ALA A 142 -0.16 0.84 -10.09
N TRP A 143 -0.20 -0.16 -10.96
CA TRP A 143 -0.10 -1.57 -10.55
C TRP A 143 1.28 -1.94 -10.01
N PHE A 144 2.38 -1.54 -10.66
CA PHE A 144 3.72 -1.77 -10.12
C PHE A 144 3.92 -1.03 -8.80
N THR A 145 3.41 0.19 -8.68
CA THR A 145 3.41 0.94 -7.43
C THR A 145 2.59 0.23 -6.35
N ILE A 146 1.39 -0.29 -6.65
CA ILE A 146 0.58 -1.07 -5.70
C ILE A 146 1.31 -2.35 -5.31
N HIS A 147 1.85 -3.10 -6.27
CA HIS A 147 2.59 -4.33 -6.02
C HIS A 147 3.81 -4.05 -5.11
N ASP A 148 4.56 -2.99 -5.38
CA ASP A 148 5.72 -2.61 -4.57
C ASP A 148 5.31 -2.10 -3.18
N ILE A 149 4.18 -1.41 -3.07
CA ILE A 149 3.57 -1.05 -1.78
C ILE A 149 3.20 -2.31 -1.00
N VAL A 150 2.47 -3.25 -1.61
CA VAL A 150 2.05 -4.51 -0.97
C VAL A 150 3.29 -5.31 -0.54
N LYS A 151 4.29 -5.44 -1.42
CA LYS A 151 5.56 -6.11 -1.09
C LYS A 151 6.29 -5.42 0.06
N SER A 152 6.30 -4.08 0.08
CA SER A 152 6.88 -3.29 1.17
C SER A 152 6.14 -3.50 2.49
N ILE A 153 4.80 -3.54 2.46
CA ILE A 153 3.96 -3.80 3.65
C ILE A 153 4.19 -5.22 4.17
N CYS A 154 4.18 -6.22 3.29
CA CYS A 154 4.47 -7.62 3.66
C CYS A 154 5.88 -7.77 4.25
N LYS A 155 6.88 -7.10 3.65
CA LYS A 155 8.25 -7.07 4.19
C LYS A 155 8.28 -6.43 5.57
N PHE A 156 7.62 -5.29 5.75
CA PHE A 156 7.51 -4.61 7.03
C PHE A 156 6.87 -5.50 8.09
N HIS A 157 5.72 -6.13 7.82
CA HIS A 157 5.08 -7.02 8.77
C HIS A 157 5.96 -8.20 9.15
N ARG A 158 6.69 -8.79 8.19
CA ARG A 158 7.63 -9.88 8.46
C ARG A 158 8.76 -9.42 9.38
N GLU A 159 9.37 -8.27 9.11
CA GLU A 159 10.54 -7.79 9.85
C GLU A 159 10.17 -7.18 11.21
N MET A 160 8.97 -6.62 11.38
CA MET A 160 8.50 -6.18 12.70
C MET A 160 8.14 -7.35 13.65
N ASN A 161 7.96 -8.56 13.11
CA ASN A 161 7.85 -9.77 13.92
C ASN A 161 9.21 -10.32 14.36
N ASP A 162 10.32 -9.88 13.73
CA ASP A 162 11.67 -10.19 14.18
C ASP A 162 12.12 -9.19 15.24
N ASP A 163 12.56 -9.69 16.40
CA ASP A 163 12.89 -8.82 17.54
C ASP A 163 14.12 -7.95 17.27
N LYS A 164 15.10 -8.45 16.51
CA LYS A 164 16.32 -7.71 16.18
C LYS A 164 16.01 -6.58 15.21
N CYS A 165 15.35 -6.88 14.09
CA CYS A 165 14.94 -5.87 13.11
C CYS A 165 14.02 -4.81 13.74
N ARG A 166 13.10 -5.21 14.62
CA ARG A 166 12.24 -4.27 15.36
C ARG A 166 13.05 -3.33 16.25
N MET A 167 14.03 -3.84 16.98
CA MET A 167 14.89 -3.03 17.85
C MET A 167 15.75 -2.04 17.06
N GLU A 168 16.29 -2.46 15.92
CA GLU A 168 17.02 -1.59 15.00
C GLU A 168 16.13 -0.46 14.47
N PHE A 169 14.89 -0.78 14.07
CA PHE A 169 13.94 0.21 13.61
C PHE A 169 13.48 1.17 14.73
N GLU A 170 13.20 0.67 15.95
CA GLU A 170 12.96 1.56 17.09
C GLU A 170 14.14 2.49 17.37
N GLY A 171 15.37 1.99 17.21
CA GLY A 171 16.59 2.78 17.33
C GLY A 171 16.67 3.88 16.28
N PHE A 172 16.33 3.55 15.02
CA PHE A 172 16.23 4.52 13.93
C PHE A 172 15.18 5.60 14.22
N LEU A 173 13.95 5.22 14.61
CA LEU A 173 12.89 6.17 14.94
C LEU A 173 13.27 7.11 16.10
N ARG A 174 14.06 6.63 17.07
CA ARG A 174 14.62 7.49 18.13
C ARG A 174 15.59 8.53 17.58
N LYS A 175 16.44 8.16 16.62
CA LYS A 175 17.40 9.06 15.97
C LYS A 175 16.71 10.11 15.10
N GLU A 176 15.57 9.79 14.50
CA GLU A 176 14.80 10.74 13.68
C GLU A 176 14.34 11.98 14.45
N ARG A 177 14.28 11.92 15.79
CA ARG A 177 14.05 13.08 16.66
C ARG A 177 15.15 14.13 16.54
N GLU A 178 16.39 13.71 16.31
CA GLU A 178 17.58 14.57 16.25
C GLU A 178 17.87 15.07 14.83
N ASN A 179 17.09 14.64 13.83
CA ASN A 179 17.27 15.02 12.44
C ASN A 179 16.86 16.48 12.19
N LYS A 180 17.81 17.40 12.32
CA LYS A 180 17.59 18.85 12.20
C LYS A 180 17.31 19.33 10.76
N GLU A 181 17.59 18.52 9.75
CA GLU A 181 17.41 18.91 8.34
C GLU A 181 15.95 18.80 7.90
N GLU A 182 15.26 17.74 8.34
CA GLU A 182 13.86 17.48 7.94
C GLU A 182 12.83 17.87 8.98
N ASN A 183 13.24 18.06 10.24
CA ASN A 183 12.32 18.43 11.32
C ASN A 183 12.06 19.93 11.34
N LEU A 184 10.80 20.30 11.57
CA LEU A 184 10.45 21.70 11.80
C LEU A 184 11.06 22.17 13.12
N PRO A 185 11.50 23.44 13.21
CA PRO A 185 11.97 24.00 14.47
C PRO A 185 10.88 23.86 15.54
N PRO A 186 11.24 23.47 16.77
CA PRO A 186 10.26 23.26 17.83
C PRO A 186 9.45 24.54 18.01
N THR A 187 8.16 24.48 17.68
CA THR A 187 7.24 25.60 17.87
C THR A 187 6.96 25.67 19.36
N THR A 188 7.61 26.60 20.07
CA THR A 188 7.12 27.04 21.38
C THR A 188 5.73 27.64 21.14
N MET A 189 4.67 27.06 21.67
CA MET A 189 3.32 27.62 21.53
C MET A 189 3.27 28.94 22.30
N ARG A 190 3.63 30.04 21.64
CA ARG A 190 3.38 31.39 22.16
C ARG A 190 2.05 31.86 21.59
N SER A 191 0.98 31.62 22.34
CA SER A 191 -0.34 32.19 22.07
C SER A 191 -0.21 33.68 21.78
N SER A 192 -0.57 34.06 20.56
CA SER A 192 -0.49 35.43 20.08
C SER A 192 -1.80 36.14 20.42
N SER A 193 -1.80 36.91 21.50
CA SER A 193 -2.83 37.92 21.78
C SER A 193 -2.15 39.29 21.79
N THR A 194 -2.31 40.05 20.70
CA THR A 194 -2.21 41.51 20.68
C THR A 194 -3.44 42.07 21.44
N THR A 195 -3.43 43.09 22.31
CA THR A 195 -2.68 44.36 22.37
C THR A 195 -2.93 45.05 23.74
N SER A 196 -1.97 45.89 24.16
CA SER A 196 -2.10 47.08 25.06
C SER A 196 -1.90 46.97 26.59
N THR A 197 -0.70 47.40 27.02
CA THR A 197 -0.33 48.31 28.14
C THR A 197 -1.19 48.40 29.43
N LEU A 198 -0.59 48.05 30.59
CA LEU A 198 -0.24 48.96 31.72
C LEU A 198 0.30 48.18 32.94
N HIS A 199 1.18 48.83 33.71
CA HIS A 199 1.89 48.36 34.90
C HIS A 199 1.00 47.88 36.06
N SER A 200 1.43 46.83 36.78
CA SER A 200 1.68 46.86 38.24
C SER A 200 2.23 45.53 38.77
N HIS A 201 3.13 45.63 39.75
CA HIS A 201 3.65 44.53 40.57
C HIS A 201 2.52 43.79 41.30
N ASP A 202 2.62 42.47 41.42
CA ASP A 202 2.35 41.77 42.69
C ASP A 202 2.89 40.33 42.71
N VAL A 203 3.36 39.94 43.88
CA VAL A 203 3.92 38.63 44.24
C VAL A 203 2.79 37.74 44.74
N SER A 204 2.52 36.58 44.12
CA SER A 204 2.09 35.38 44.88
C SER A 204 1.96 34.12 44.01
N SER A 205 2.69 33.08 44.44
CA SER A 205 2.24 31.69 44.60
C SER A 205 1.77 30.87 43.38
N GLY A 206 2.64 29.97 42.93
CA GLY A 206 2.29 28.54 42.86
C GLY A 206 1.55 28.04 41.61
N SER A 207 2.27 27.75 40.53
CA SER A 207 2.13 26.45 39.84
C SER A 207 3.44 26.07 39.16
N LEU A 208 4.12 25.11 39.78
CA LEU A 208 5.32 24.47 39.26
C LEU A 208 4.91 23.49 38.15
N GLN A 209 5.56 23.64 36.99
CA GLN A 209 5.77 22.64 35.94
C GLN A 209 4.59 22.33 35.01
N ASP A 210 4.36 23.22 34.06
CA ASP A 210 4.19 22.77 32.67
C ASP A 210 5.58 22.77 32.03
N LYS A 211 6.31 21.66 32.16
CA LYS A 211 7.55 21.46 31.40
C LYS A 211 7.12 21.25 29.95
N ASP A 212 7.00 22.37 29.26
CA ASP A 212 6.70 22.54 27.84
C ASP A 212 7.65 21.65 27.03
N MET A 213 7.29 20.37 26.85
CA MET A 213 8.09 19.42 26.09
C MET A 213 7.98 19.86 24.63
N ALA A 214 9.02 20.53 24.14
CA ALA A 214 9.15 20.91 22.75
C ALA A 214 8.94 19.67 21.85
N LEU A 215 7.71 19.55 21.33
CA LEU A 215 7.34 18.49 20.40
C LEU A 215 7.91 18.83 19.03
N VAL A 216 8.73 17.93 18.52
CA VAL A 216 9.31 18.06 17.18
C VAL A 216 8.28 17.56 16.19
N LYS A 217 7.93 18.40 15.23
CA LYS A 217 6.96 18.08 14.19
C LYS A 217 7.66 17.93 12.85
N ARG A 218 7.13 17.05 11.99
CA ARG A 218 7.58 16.87 10.61
C ARG A 218 6.37 16.86 9.70
N GLN A 219 6.48 17.53 8.57
CA GLN A 219 5.48 17.48 7.52
C GLN A 219 5.82 16.32 6.57
N LEU A 220 4.92 15.36 6.46
CA LEU A 220 5.01 14.26 5.49
C LEU A 220 4.25 14.64 4.20
N PHE A 221 4.11 13.65 3.31
CA PHE A 221 3.31 13.77 2.09
C PHE A 221 1.88 14.28 2.41
N ASP A 222 1.25 14.95 1.44
CA ASP A 222 -0.08 15.57 1.57
C ASP A 222 -0.23 16.58 2.72
N ASN A 223 0.87 17.25 3.10
CA ASN A 223 0.91 18.18 4.23
C ASN A 223 0.50 17.57 5.58
N GLN A 224 0.57 16.23 5.71
CA GLN A 224 0.26 15.58 6.97
C GLN A 224 1.33 15.91 8.01
N LEU A 225 0.97 16.70 9.02
CA LEU A 225 1.86 17.07 10.11
C LEU A 225 1.86 15.97 11.17
N ILE A 226 3.02 15.34 11.37
CA ILE A 226 3.23 14.34 12.42
C ILE A 226 4.10 14.89 13.54
N THR A 227 3.93 14.32 14.73
CA THR A 227 4.82 14.54 15.86
C THR A 227 5.86 13.42 15.91
N VAL A 228 7.12 13.76 15.64
CA VAL A 228 8.24 12.81 15.53
C VAL A 228 8.48 12.12 16.88
N ASN A 229 8.23 12.81 17.99
CA ASN A 229 8.36 12.24 19.33
C ASN A 229 7.46 11.02 19.56
N PHE A 230 6.37 10.88 18.79
CA PHE A 230 5.42 9.79 18.94
C PHE A 230 5.74 8.59 18.04
N LEU A 231 6.71 8.65 17.13
CA LEU A 231 6.95 7.56 16.16
C LEU A 231 7.24 6.20 16.81
N VAL A 232 7.96 6.19 17.93
CA VAL A 232 8.21 4.94 18.68
C VAL A 232 6.92 4.43 19.31
N ASP A 233 6.11 5.33 19.86
CA ASP A 233 4.81 4.99 20.44
C ASP A 233 3.82 4.55 19.35
N ASP A 234 3.86 5.13 18.15
CA ASP A 234 3.09 4.73 16.96
C ASP A 234 3.40 3.29 16.56
N LEU A 235 4.69 2.94 16.47
CA LEU A 235 5.10 1.58 16.13
C LEU A 235 4.60 0.59 17.17
N ARG A 236 4.81 0.88 18.45
CA ARG A 236 4.40 0.00 19.56
C ARG A 236 2.89 -0.16 19.61
N PHE A 237 2.16 0.94 19.49
CA PHE A 237 0.70 0.94 19.41
C PHE A 237 0.21 0.15 18.20
N TYR A 238 0.76 0.39 17.01
CA TYR A 238 0.40 -0.32 15.77
C TYR A 238 0.60 -1.84 15.89
N LEU A 239 1.71 -2.29 16.47
CA LEU A 239 1.96 -3.72 16.68
C LEU A 239 0.99 -4.31 17.72
N GLU A 240 0.70 -3.58 18.78
CA GLU A 240 -0.21 -4.04 19.83
C GLU A 240 -1.68 -4.13 19.36
N ILE A 241 -2.17 -3.16 18.59
CA ILE A 241 -3.51 -3.22 17.99
C ILE A 241 -3.61 -4.29 16.90
N ASN A 242 -2.51 -4.64 16.23
CA ASN A 242 -2.48 -5.77 15.30
C ASN A 242 -2.58 -7.12 16.04
N LYS A 243 -1.86 -7.27 17.16
CA LYS A 243 -2.02 -8.43 18.04
C LYS A 243 -3.44 -8.52 18.58
N PHE A 244 -4.03 -7.40 19.01
CA PHE A 244 -5.43 -7.34 19.44
C PHE A 244 -6.37 -7.83 18.35
N SER A 245 -6.26 -7.37 17.10
CA SER A 245 -7.13 -7.85 16.02
C SER A 245 -7.04 -9.34 15.79
N ARG A 246 -5.83 -9.94 15.87
CA ARG A 246 -5.67 -11.40 15.74
C ARG A 246 -6.38 -12.16 16.87
N LEU A 247 -6.32 -11.64 18.09
CA LEU A 247 -7.02 -12.21 19.25
C LEU A 247 -8.54 -12.05 19.14
N ALA A 248 -8.99 -10.93 18.59
CA ALA A 248 -10.41 -10.69 18.34
C ALA A 248 -10.94 -11.64 17.25
N ASP A 249 -10.19 -11.80 16.14
CA ASP A 249 -10.52 -12.73 15.06
C ASP A 249 -10.58 -14.18 15.59
N SER A 250 -9.66 -14.60 16.46
CA SER A 250 -9.71 -15.95 17.07
C SER A 250 -10.89 -16.13 18.01
N ALA A 251 -11.23 -15.11 18.81
CA ALA A 251 -12.38 -15.16 19.71
C ALA A 251 -13.70 -15.17 18.94
N GLU A 252 -13.77 -14.50 17.80
CA GLU A 252 -14.93 -14.52 16.89
C GLU A 252 -15.09 -15.89 16.22
N ALA A 253 -13.99 -16.52 15.79
CA ALA A 253 -14.01 -17.89 15.26
C ALA A 253 -14.49 -18.91 16.32
N LEU A 254 -14.04 -18.78 17.57
CA LEU A 254 -14.53 -19.64 18.67
C LEU A 254 -16.01 -19.38 19.00
N ALA A 255 -16.48 -18.14 18.87
CA ALA A 255 -17.89 -17.80 19.02
C ALA A 255 -18.77 -18.48 17.97
N ALA A 256 -18.30 -18.55 16.72
CA ALA A 256 -19.01 -19.24 15.65
C ALA A 256 -19.21 -20.75 15.93
N HIS A 257 -18.33 -21.34 16.74
CA HIS A 257 -18.44 -22.73 17.19
C HIS A 257 -19.08 -22.89 18.58
N ASN A 258 -19.72 -21.84 19.13
CA ASN A 258 -20.29 -21.81 20.49
C ASN A 258 -19.28 -22.13 21.62
N MET A 259 -17.98 -21.95 21.37
CA MET A 259 -16.90 -22.21 22.33
C MET A 259 -16.34 -20.93 22.97
N ARG A 260 -16.94 -19.76 22.69
CA ARG A 260 -16.49 -18.48 23.24
C ARG A 260 -16.69 -18.45 24.75
N SER A 261 -15.62 -18.17 25.48
CA SER A 261 -15.68 -18.04 26.93
C SER A 261 -15.79 -16.58 27.39
N ASP A 262 -16.48 -16.35 28.50
CA ASP A 262 -16.51 -15.02 29.15
C ASP A 262 -15.11 -14.53 29.52
N LYS A 263 -14.19 -15.47 29.78
CA LYS A 263 -12.78 -15.19 30.04
C LYS A 263 -12.10 -14.52 28.85
N GLU A 264 -12.39 -14.93 27.62
CA GLU A 264 -11.83 -14.31 26.41
C GLU A 264 -12.36 -12.89 26.20
N VAL A 265 -13.66 -12.69 26.43
CA VAL A 265 -14.27 -11.36 26.34
C VAL A 265 -13.68 -10.43 27.40
N ALA A 266 -13.55 -10.89 28.64
CA ALA A 266 -12.91 -10.14 29.72
C ALA A 266 -11.44 -9.83 29.42
N PHE A 267 -10.71 -10.78 28.83
CA PHE A 267 -9.33 -10.58 28.40
C PHE A 267 -9.22 -9.49 27.32
N LEU A 268 -10.07 -9.53 26.29
CA LEU A 268 -10.10 -8.49 25.25
C LEU A 268 -10.46 -7.11 25.84
N LYS A 269 -11.45 -7.03 26.74
CA LYS A 269 -11.79 -5.78 27.45
C LYS A 269 -10.58 -5.22 28.21
N ARG A 270 -9.91 -6.07 28.99
CA ARG A 270 -8.73 -5.69 29.76
C ARG A 270 -7.60 -5.21 28.84
N LYS A 271 -7.37 -5.91 27.73
CA LYS A 271 -6.34 -5.54 26.76
C LYS A 271 -6.63 -4.20 26.10
N ALA A 272 -7.87 -3.96 25.65
CA ALA A 272 -8.30 -2.69 25.08
C ALA A 272 -8.15 -1.52 26.09
N ALA A 273 -8.47 -1.77 27.37
CA ALA A 273 -8.30 -0.78 28.44
C ALA A 273 -6.82 -0.44 28.66
N ILE A 274 -5.92 -1.44 28.66
CA ILE A 274 -4.47 -1.22 28.78
C ILE A 274 -3.94 -0.41 27.59
N ILE A 275 -4.31 -0.78 26.36
CA ILE A 275 -3.92 -0.05 25.14
C ILE A 275 -4.38 1.41 25.23
N SER A 276 -5.64 1.63 25.65
CA SER A 276 -6.20 2.98 25.79
C SER A 276 -5.43 3.79 26.84
N LYS A 277 -5.14 3.21 28.00
CA LYS A 277 -4.39 3.86 29.07
C LYS A 277 -2.96 4.21 28.66
N LEU A 278 -2.29 3.37 27.88
CA LEU A 278 -0.88 3.60 27.52
C LEU A 278 -0.72 4.64 26.41
N PHE A 279 -1.59 4.61 25.39
CA PHE A 279 -1.38 5.35 24.14
C PHE A 279 -2.42 6.44 23.87
N LEU A 280 -3.66 6.25 24.32
CA LEU A 280 -4.80 7.10 23.95
C LEU A 280 -5.20 8.10 25.04
N ASN A 281 -4.99 7.73 26.31
CA ASN A 281 -5.24 8.56 27.48
C ASN A 281 -4.17 8.26 28.55
N SER A 282 -2.94 8.65 28.25
CA SER A 282 -1.79 8.48 29.13
C SER A 282 -1.91 9.33 30.39
N ASP A 283 -1.51 8.77 31.53
CA ASP A 283 -1.39 9.48 32.81
C ASP A 283 -0.28 10.56 32.76
N ILE A 284 0.60 10.51 31.75
CA ILE A 284 1.71 11.44 31.54
C ILE A 284 1.41 12.27 30.29
N PRO A 285 1.42 13.62 30.36
CA PRO A 285 1.24 14.47 29.18
C PRO A 285 2.31 14.25 28.10
N PRO A 286 1.94 14.35 26.81
CA PRO A 286 0.59 14.56 26.27
C PRO A 286 -0.27 13.28 26.40
N LYS A 287 -1.57 13.45 26.66
CA LYS A 287 -2.50 12.32 26.90
C LYS A 287 -2.59 11.37 25.70
N LEU A 288 -2.67 11.93 24.49
CA LEU A 288 -2.58 11.17 23.25
C LEU A 288 -1.12 11.13 22.80
N ARG A 289 -0.57 9.93 22.71
CA ARG A 289 0.86 9.70 22.45
C ARG A 289 1.14 9.06 21.09
N VAL A 290 0.16 9.11 20.20
CA VAL A 290 0.23 8.53 18.86
C VAL A 290 -0.30 9.51 17.83
N ASN A 291 0.19 9.42 16.59
CA ASN A 291 -0.16 10.30 15.48
C ASN A 291 -1.52 9.92 14.83
N ILE A 292 -2.58 9.94 15.65
CA ILE A 292 -3.98 9.86 15.20
C ILE A 292 -4.72 11.12 15.66
N SER A 293 -5.88 11.42 15.08
CA SER A 293 -6.68 12.56 15.53
C SER A 293 -7.37 12.29 16.87
N GLU A 294 -7.75 13.35 17.57
CA GLU A 294 -8.59 13.22 18.77
C GLU A 294 -9.96 12.59 18.44
N ASP A 295 -10.51 12.88 17.26
CA ASP A 295 -11.74 12.24 16.78
C ASP A 295 -11.58 10.70 16.65
N ASP A 296 -10.42 10.23 16.21
CA ASP A 296 -10.12 8.79 16.09
C ASP A 296 -10.02 8.13 17.47
N ARG A 297 -9.42 8.82 18.44
CA ARG A 297 -9.40 8.41 19.85
C ARG A 297 -10.82 8.28 20.41
N ASP A 298 -11.66 9.28 20.18
CA ASP A 298 -13.01 9.34 20.73
C ASP A 298 -13.93 8.31 20.07
N LEU A 299 -13.71 8.03 18.78
CA LEU A 299 -14.35 6.91 18.09
C LEU A 299 -13.97 5.57 18.72
N ILE A 300 -12.68 5.30 18.97
CA ILE A 300 -12.22 4.08 19.64
C ILE A 300 -12.89 3.93 21.01
N TRP A 301 -12.96 5.02 21.79
CA TRP A 301 -13.61 5.01 23.10
C TRP A 301 -15.10 4.66 22.99
N THR A 302 -15.81 5.28 22.04
CA THR A 302 -17.24 5.03 21.78
C THR A 302 -17.52 3.60 21.32
N LEU A 303 -16.67 3.04 20.46
CA LEU A 303 -16.80 1.65 20.03
C LEU A 303 -16.51 0.68 21.17
N SER A 304 -15.51 0.97 22.00
CA SER A 304 -15.17 0.16 23.17
C SER A 304 -16.28 0.17 24.22
N SER A 305 -16.89 1.33 24.51
CA SER A 305 -17.99 1.46 25.48
C SER A 305 -19.27 0.74 25.01
N LYS A 306 -19.51 0.69 23.70
CA LYS A 306 -20.56 -0.12 23.07
C LYS A 306 -20.26 -1.63 23.06
N GLY A 307 -19.09 -2.05 23.55
CA GLY A 307 -18.69 -3.46 23.62
C GLY A 307 -18.19 -4.04 22.29
N LEU A 308 -17.88 -3.20 21.30
CA LEU A 308 -17.38 -3.65 20.00
C LEU A 308 -15.89 -4.01 20.10
N LEU A 309 -15.61 -5.25 20.47
CA LEU A 309 -14.25 -5.80 20.66
C LEU A 309 -13.83 -6.69 19.49
N ASN A 310 -14.14 -6.28 18.25
CA ASN A 310 -13.73 -6.97 17.04
C ASN A 310 -12.58 -6.24 16.34
N ARG A 311 -12.15 -6.74 15.19
CA ARG A 311 -11.05 -6.15 14.42
C ARG A 311 -11.28 -4.69 13.98
N LEU A 312 -12.53 -4.24 13.93
CA LEU A 312 -12.91 -2.90 13.47
C LEU A 312 -12.58 -1.82 14.50
N LEU A 313 -12.43 -2.18 15.79
CA LEU A 313 -12.17 -1.25 16.88
C LEU A 313 -11.00 -0.30 16.58
N TYR A 314 -9.93 -0.81 15.99
CA TYR A 314 -8.71 -0.04 15.69
C TYR A 314 -8.47 0.15 14.18
N HIS A 315 -9.45 -0.16 13.32
CA HIS A 315 -9.25 -0.13 11.87
C HIS A 315 -8.82 1.25 11.37
N LYS A 316 -9.51 2.31 11.79
CA LYS A 316 -9.20 3.68 11.37
C LYS A 316 -7.78 4.08 11.79
N ALA A 317 -7.40 3.81 13.03
CA ALA A 317 -6.05 4.08 13.53
C ALA A 317 -4.96 3.30 12.76
N LYS A 318 -5.21 2.04 12.36
CA LYS A 318 -4.27 1.29 11.51
C LYS A 318 -4.07 1.94 10.15
N VAL A 319 -5.16 2.38 9.51
CA VAL A 319 -5.11 3.04 8.20
C VAL A 319 -4.36 4.36 8.28
N THR A 320 -4.50 5.10 9.38
CA THR A 320 -3.77 6.36 9.62
C THR A 320 -2.28 6.15 9.89
N LEU A 321 -1.91 5.17 10.72
CA LEU A 321 -0.52 4.99 11.18
C LEU A 321 0.36 4.20 10.21
N LEU A 322 -0.21 3.24 9.47
CA LEU A 322 0.58 2.39 8.58
C LEU A 322 1.36 3.18 7.52
N PRO A 323 0.78 4.16 6.80
CA PRO A 323 1.52 4.97 5.83
C PRO A 323 2.70 5.74 6.47
N ILE A 324 2.52 6.27 7.68
CA ILE A 324 3.55 6.97 8.44
C ILE A 324 4.72 6.01 8.73
N LEU A 325 4.44 4.85 9.32
CA LEU A 325 5.47 3.86 9.66
C LEU A 325 6.21 3.32 8.43
N ILE A 326 5.49 3.08 7.33
CA ILE A 326 6.08 2.63 6.06
C ILE A 326 6.99 3.69 5.45
N HIS A 327 6.67 4.98 5.59
CA HIS A 327 7.54 6.06 5.12
C HIS A 327 8.91 6.01 5.80
N PHE A 328 8.94 5.87 7.13
CA PHE A 328 10.18 5.77 7.89
C PHE A 328 10.91 4.44 7.69
N TRP A 329 10.18 3.35 7.45
CA TRP A 329 10.78 2.04 7.23
C TRP A 329 11.52 1.91 5.88
N LYS A 330 11.12 2.67 4.86
CA LYS A 330 11.76 2.64 3.54
C LYS A 330 13.12 3.35 3.50
N ARG A 331 13.52 4.02 4.58
CA ARG A 331 14.74 4.83 4.69
C ARG A 331 15.80 4.08 5.50
#